data_AF-X1U0V9-F1
#
_entry.id   AF-X1U0V9-F1
#
_cell.length_a   1.000
_cell.length_b   1.000
_cell.length_c   1.000
_cell.angle_alpha   90.00
_cell.angle_beta   90.00
_cell.angle_gamma   90.00
#
_symmetry.space_group_name_H-M   'P 1'
#
loop_
_entity.id
_entity.type
_entity.pdbx_description
1 polymer ?
#
loop_
_entity_poly.entity_id
_entity_poly.type
_entity_poly.pdbx_seq_one_letter_code
_entity_poly.pdbx_strand_id
1 'polypeptide(L)' 'AEVLASIEEVSLAGWRKAAEKCHLDIDFYVHRKRDTSEKLPWDILDLGTERCHLEVELNRALAQPISTS' A
#
# COMPACT_ATOMS: atom_id res chain seq x y z
N ALA A 1 -15.25 9.08 -1.18
CA ALA A 1 -13.88 9.06 -1.70
C ALA A 1 -13.91 9.61 -3.13
N GLU A 2 -13.32 10.80 -3.35
CA GLU A 2 -13.44 11.55 -4.60
C GLU A 2 -12.69 10.92 -5.79
N VAL A 3 -11.52 10.32 -5.52
CA VAL A 3 -10.73 9.58 -6.52
C VAL A 3 -11.56 8.48 -7.17
N LEU A 4 -12.24 7.66 -6.37
CA LEU A 4 -13.08 6.55 -6.86
C LEU A 4 -14.25 7.05 -7.74
N ALA A 5 -14.80 8.22 -7.42
CA ALA A 5 -15.88 8.82 -8.20
C ALA A 5 -15.39 9.44 -9.53
N SER A 6 -14.08 9.64 -9.68
CA SER A 6 -13.46 10.27 -10.86
C SER A 6 -12.87 9.27 -11.87
N ILE A 7 -12.97 7.96 -11.60
CA ILE A 7 -12.46 6.91 -12.48
C ILE A 7 -13.46 6.72 -13.62
N GLU A 8 -13.10 7.21 -14.81
CA GLU A 8 -13.92 7.09 -16.02
C GLU A 8 -13.73 5.73 -16.71
N GLU A 9 -12.57 5.10 -16.51
CA GLU A 9 -12.22 3.79 -17.06
C GLU A 9 -11.40 3.01 -16.02
N VAL A 10 -11.76 1.73 -15.79
CA VAL A 10 -11.01 0.84 -14.89
C VAL A 10 -9.76 0.32 -15.62
N SER A 11 -8.84 1.25 -15.91
CA SER A 11 -7.54 1.01 -16.55
C SER A 11 -6.44 1.70 -15.73
N LEU A 12 -5.19 1.21 -15.81
CA LEU A 12 -4.07 1.86 -15.11
C LEU A 12 -3.96 3.35 -15.47
N ALA A 13 -4.22 3.70 -16.72
CA ALA A 13 -4.24 5.08 -17.19
C ALA A 13 -5.38 5.90 -16.55
N GLY A 14 -6.58 5.32 -16.43
CA GLY A 14 -7.71 5.94 -15.73
C GLY A 14 -7.41 6.22 -14.26
N TRP A 15 -6.80 5.27 -13.55
CA TRP A 15 -6.37 5.45 -12.16
C TRP A 15 -5.33 6.56 -11.99
N ARG A 16 -4.36 6.65 -12.90
CA ARG A 16 -3.34 7.73 -12.87
C ARG A 16 -3.97 9.11 -13.06
N LYS A 17 -4.88 9.26 -14.02
CA LYS A 17 -5.61 10.53 -14.25
C LYS A 17 -6.48 10.93 -13.06
N ALA A 18 -7.18 9.98 -12.45
CA ALA A 18 -8.00 10.22 -11.26
C ALA A 18 -7.16 10.70 -10.07
N ALA A 19 -6.01 10.07 -9.83
CA ALA A 19 -5.08 10.49 -8.78
C ALA A 19 -4.51 11.90 -9.03
N GLU A 20 -4.10 12.20 -10.26
CA GLU A 20 -3.62 13.53 -10.66
C GLU A 20 -4.68 14.61 -10.41
N LYS A 21 -5.92 14.37 -10.82
CA LYS A 21 -7.05 15.30 -10.63
C LYS A 21 -7.36 15.57 -9.16
N CYS A 22 -7.16 14.57 -8.30
CA CYS A 22 -7.34 14.71 -6.85
C CYS A 22 -6.06 15.15 -6.12
N HIS A 23 -5.00 15.54 -6.84
CA HIS A 23 -3.71 15.92 -6.27
C HIS A 23 -3.11 14.87 -5.31
N LEU A 24 -3.33 13.59 -5.63
CA LEU A 24 -2.86 12.47 -4.84
C LEU A 24 -1.46 12.05 -5.28
N ASP A 25 -0.48 12.20 -4.40
CA ASP A 25 0.88 11.71 -4.61
C ASP A 25 0.93 10.19 -4.39
N ILE A 26 0.88 9.42 -5.49
CA ILE A 26 0.95 7.96 -5.43
C ILE A 26 2.35 7.49 -4.99
N ASP A 27 3.40 8.16 -5.46
CA ASP A 27 4.79 7.77 -5.20
C ASP A 27 5.12 7.88 -3.71
N PHE A 28 4.56 8.88 -3.03
CA PHE A 28 4.59 8.97 -1.58
C PHE A 28 4.10 7.68 -0.91
N TYR A 29 2.93 7.15 -1.30
CA TYR A 29 2.38 5.95 -0.65
C TYR A 29 3.15 4.67 -0.99
N VAL A 30 3.82 4.61 -2.14
CA VAL A 30 4.67 3.47 -2.55
C VAL A 30 5.97 3.45 -1.76
N HIS A 31 6.59 4.62 -1.54
CA HIS A 31 7.90 4.71 -0.89
C HIS A 31 7.82 4.98 0.61
N ARG A 32 6.63 5.24 1.15
CA ARG A 32 6.43 5.44 2.58
C ARG A 32 6.72 4.16 3.36
N LYS A 33 7.81 4.17 4.13
CA LYS A 33 8.00 3.20 5.22
C LYS A 33 6.86 3.37 6.23
N ARG A 34 6.21 2.26 6.56
CA ARG A 34 5.14 2.21 7.57
C ARG A 34 5.67 1.53 8.81
N ASP A 35 5.27 2.04 9.96
CA ASP A 35 5.51 1.39 11.25
C ASP A 35 4.51 0.24 11.41
N THR A 36 4.95 -0.92 11.91
CA THR A 36 4.06 -2.07 12.14
C THR A 36 3.02 -1.81 13.22
N SER A 37 3.22 -0.81 14.09
CA SER A 37 2.25 -0.33 15.07
C SER A 37 1.17 0.60 14.50
N GLU A 38 1.31 1.07 13.25
CA GLU A 38 0.30 1.92 12.61
C GLU A 38 -1.00 1.14 12.39
N LYS A 39 -2.12 1.66 12.91
CA LYS A 39 -3.44 1.12 12.60
C LYS A 39 -3.88 1.50 11.20
N LEU A 40 -4.24 0.50 10.40
CA LEU A 40 -4.65 0.67 9.02
C LEU A 40 -6.17 0.55 8.89
N PRO A 41 -6.79 1.24 7.92
CA PRO A 41 -8.24 1.15 7.70
C PRO A 41 -8.75 -0.27 7.44
N TRP A 42 -7.87 -1.15 6.96
CA TRP A 42 -8.16 -2.55 6.68
C TRP A 42 -7.78 -3.52 7.82
N ASP A 43 -7.32 -3.02 8.98
CA ASP A 43 -7.06 -3.87 10.16
C ASP A 43 -8.33 -4.53 10.72
N ILE A 44 -9.50 -4.08 10.28
CA ILE A 44 -10.79 -4.69 10.59
C ILE A 44 -11.02 -6.03 9.86
N LEU A 45 -10.22 -6.33 8.84
CA LEU A 45 -10.37 -7.54 8.03
C LEU A 45 -9.64 -8.70 8.70
N ASP A 46 -10.37 -9.75 9.03
CA ASP A 46 -9.77 -11.03 9.40
C ASP A 46 -9.44 -11.82 8.13
N LEU A 47 -8.15 -11.96 7.84
CA LEU A 47 -7.64 -12.68 6.67
C LEU A 47 -7.15 -14.10 7.03
N GLY A 48 -7.44 -14.58 8.24
CA GLY A 48 -6.98 -15.88 8.73
C GLY A 48 -5.46 -15.95 9.00
N THR A 49 -4.79 -14.79 9.06
CA THR A 49 -3.36 -14.69 9.39
C THR A 49 -3.18 -13.65 10.50
N GLU A 50 -2.46 -14.00 11.56
CA GLU A 50 -2.17 -13.08 12.65
C GLU A 50 -1.18 -11.99 12.22
N ARG A 51 -1.40 -10.75 12.68
CA ARG A 51 -0.53 -9.61 12.38
C ARG A 51 0.92 -9.85 12.81
N CYS A 52 1.13 -10.48 13.97
CA CYS A 52 2.46 -10.80 14.49
C CYS A 52 3.26 -11.69 13.52
N HIS A 53 2.59 -12.61 12.82
CA HIS A 53 3.23 -13.46 11.82
C HIS A 53 3.73 -12.63 10.64
N LEU A 54 2.89 -11.73 10.13
CA LEU A 54 3.25 -10.83 9.02
C LEU A 54 4.40 -9.88 9.40
N GLU A 55 4.43 -9.40 10.64
CA GLU A 55 5.52 -8.55 11.16
C GLU A 55 6.86 -9.31 11.21
N VAL A 56 6.84 -10.58 11.62
CA VAL A 56 8.03 -11.45 11.60
C VAL A 56 8.53 -11.68 10.18
N GLU A 57 7.63 -12.00 9.24
CA GLU A 57 7.98 -12.20 7.83
C GLU A 57 8.55 -10.92 7.19
N LEU A 58 7.96 -9.76 7.49
CA LEU A 58 8.47 -8.47 7.04
C LEU A 58 9.89 -8.20 7.56
N ASN A 59 10.13 -8.44 8.85
CA ASN A 59 11.46 -8.27 9.45
C ASN A 59 12.49 -9.21 8.81
N ARG A 60 12.12 -10.46 8.51
CA ARG A 60 12.98 -11.40 7.78
C ARG A 60 13.32 -10.89 6.39
N ALA A 61 12.33 -10.42 5.62
CA ALA A 61 12.55 -9.88 4.28
C ALA A 61 13.45 -8.65 4.28
N LEU A 62 13.28 -7.74 5.26
CA LEU A 62 14.12 -6.56 5.41
C LEU A 62 15.55 -6.89 5.87
N ALA A 63 15.74 -7.98 6.60
CA ALA A 63 17.04 -8.44 7.07
C ALA A 63 17.83 -9.23 6.01
N GLN A 64 17.20 -9.64 4.90
CA GLN A 64 17.93 -10.31 3.83
C GLN A 64 18.87 -9.31 3.14
N PRO A 65 20.16 -9.65 2.96
CA PRO A 65 21.04 -8.83 2.15
C PRO A 65 20.44 -8.78 0.74
N ILE A 66 20.30 -7.57 0.20
CA ILE A 66 19.86 -7.36 -1.17
C ILE A 66 20.90 -8.05 -2.04
N SER A 67 20.62 -9.28 -2.47
CA SER A 67 21.41 -9.97 -3.50
C SER A 67 21.11 -9.25 -4.80
N THR A 68 21.81 -8.13 -5.01
CA THR A 68 22.02 -7.54 -6.33
C THR A 68 22.77 -8.56 -7.15
N SER A 69 22.06 -9.21 -8.06
CA SER A 69 22.60 -10.02 -9.14
C SER A 69 22.66 -9.23 -10.42
#